data_AF-A0A926I990-F1
#
_entry.id   AF-A0A926I990-F1
#
_cell.length_a   1.000
_cell.length_b   1.000
_cell.length_c   1.000
_cell.angle_alpha   90.00
_cell.angle_beta   90.00
_cell.angle_gamma   90.00
#
_symmetry.space_group_name_H-M   'P 1'
#
loop_
_entity.id
_entity.type
_entity.pdbx_description
1 polymer ?
#
loop_
_entity_poly.entity_id
_entity_poly.type
_entity_poly.pdbx_seq_one_letter_code
_entity_poly.pdbx_strand_id
1 'polypeptide(L)'
;MYLLLIYFLILIIPIIVMPGAIKAGKLSPYRVVMYSAITIAAATVVIFMIASMTGKGIFAQIKELVDVMAKDLAQNPMVADAFDLAAVGEAERTEMFKNLYNSTFAVMPACIMILGMVVSYIEYIIIAKIMGRRTQVSKMPKLREFSWPNGAFMAVMGMYLISWILTQTGVFGDNMIYMNVDLLFNFVFSVQGVSVVLMFCHMKRIPKPIGVVIAIVMWMIYLGRLVLLMVGMFDLIFGIKGKIQGRSARR
;
A
#
# COMPACT_ATOMS: atom_id res chain seq x y z
N MET A 1 7.08 16.02 -14.11
CA MET A 1 6.57 17.11 -13.22
C MET A 1 5.43 16.65 -12.30
N TYR A 2 4.39 15.98 -12.82
CA TYR A 2 3.23 15.61 -12.01
C TYR A 2 3.48 14.58 -10.90
N LEU A 3 4.41 13.64 -11.09
CA LEU A 3 4.79 12.67 -10.04
C LEU A 3 5.39 13.37 -8.82
N LEU A 4 6.25 14.37 -9.04
CA LEU A 4 6.81 15.19 -7.96
C LEU A 4 5.70 15.94 -7.21
N LEU A 5 4.72 16.47 -7.95
CA LEU A 5 3.55 17.11 -7.35
C LEU A 5 2.74 16.12 -6.49
N ILE A 6 2.51 14.90 -6.96
CA ILE A 6 1.83 13.84 -6.18
C ILE A 6 2.62 13.52 -4.91
N TYR A 7 3.94 13.31 -5.00
CA TYR A 7 4.79 13.06 -3.83
C TYR A 7 4.76 14.22 -2.83
N PHE A 8 4.76 15.45 -3.32
CA PHE A 8 4.63 16.64 -2.49
C PHE A 8 3.26 16.69 -1.78
N LEU A 9 2.17 16.37 -2.48
CA LEU A 9 0.85 16.29 -1.87
C LEU A 9 0.72 15.19 -0.82
N ILE A 10 1.36 14.03 -1.02
CA ILE A 10 1.41 12.95 -0.04
C ILE A 10 1.97 13.44 1.31
N LEU A 11 2.96 14.34 1.28
CA LEU A 11 3.58 14.92 2.48
C LEU A 11 2.78 16.10 3.06
N ILE A 12 2.09 16.88 2.24
CA ILE A 12 1.42 18.11 2.71
C ILE A 12 0.00 17.87 3.18
N ILE A 13 -0.76 17.00 2.50
CA ILE A 13 -2.18 16.79 2.81
C ILE A 13 -2.38 16.34 4.27
N PRO A 14 -1.62 15.38 4.83
CA PRO A 14 -1.86 14.97 6.20
C PRO A 14 -1.55 16.09 7.20
N ILE A 15 -0.52 16.92 6.95
CA ILE A 15 -0.20 18.10 7.77
C ILE A 15 -1.37 19.10 7.80
N ILE A 16 -2.10 19.26 6.70
CA ILE A 16 -3.26 20.17 6.63
C ILE A 16 -4.50 19.54 7.28
N VAL A 17 -4.80 18.28 6.96
CA VAL A 17 -6.08 17.62 7.31
C VAL A 17 -6.09 17.11 8.76
N MET A 18 -4.99 16.52 9.22
CA MET A 18 -4.96 15.82 10.51
C MET A 18 -5.11 16.70 11.75
N PRO A 19 -4.50 17.91 11.85
CA PRO A 19 -4.59 18.72 13.07
C PRO A 19 -6.03 19.08 13.45
N GLY A 20 -6.87 19.40 12.46
CA GLY A 20 -8.28 19.69 12.69
C GLY A 20 -9.05 18.48 13.21
N ALA A 21 -8.87 17.32 12.56
CA ALA A 21 -9.49 16.07 12.96
C ALA A 21 -9.03 15.59 14.35
N ILE A 22 -7.74 15.79 14.68
CA ILE A 22 -7.17 15.47 15.98
C ILE A 22 -7.75 16.37 17.07
N LYS A 23 -7.81 17.69 16.86
CA LYS A 23 -8.37 18.64 17.84
C LYS A 23 -9.84 18.38 18.14
N ALA A 24 -10.61 17.99 17.13
CA ALA A 24 -12.02 17.67 17.33
C ALA A 24 -12.22 16.47 18.28
N GLY A 25 -11.25 15.56 18.38
CA GLY A 25 -11.27 14.43 19.33
C GLY A 25 -12.34 13.37 19.07
N LYS A 26 -13.17 13.51 18.03
CA LYS A 26 -14.31 12.62 17.74
C LYS A 26 -13.92 11.32 17.02
N LEU A 27 -12.74 11.30 16.39
CA LEU A 27 -12.30 10.21 15.51
C LEU A 27 -11.14 9.44 16.13
N SER A 28 -11.17 8.11 16.01
CA SER A 28 -10.03 7.27 16.36
C SER A 28 -8.81 7.59 15.48
N PRO A 29 -7.58 7.47 15.98
CA PRO A 29 -6.34 7.69 15.23
C PRO A 29 -6.31 7.06 13.82
N TYR A 30 -6.69 5.78 13.70
CA TYR A 30 -6.72 5.08 12.40
C TYR A 30 -7.72 5.68 11.41
N ARG A 31 -8.87 6.17 11.89
CA ARG A 31 -9.84 6.86 11.01
C ARG A 31 -9.27 8.17 10.49
N VAL A 32 -8.54 8.93 11.31
CA VAL A 32 -7.88 10.17 10.88
C VAL A 32 -6.86 9.87 9.77
N VAL A 33 -6.06 8.81 9.93
CA VAL A 33 -5.13 8.33 8.88
C VAL A 33 -5.87 7.95 7.61
N MET A 34 -6.98 7.20 7.70
CA MET A 34 -7.78 6.84 6.53
C MET A 34 -8.36 8.05 5.82
N TYR A 35 -8.90 9.04 6.55
CA TYR A 35 -9.41 10.27 5.94
C TYR A 35 -8.32 11.01 5.15
N SER A 36 -7.11 11.13 5.71
CA SER A 36 -5.98 11.71 4.99
C SER A 36 -5.61 10.91 3.74
N ALA A 37 -5.53 9.59 3.84
CA ALA A 37 -5.22 8.72 2.69
C ALA A 37 -6.28 8.83 1.57
N ILE A 38 -7.57 8.94 1.93
CA ILE A 38 -8.65 9.18 0.97
C ILE A 38 -8.52 10.55 0.32
N THR A 39 -8.20 11.59 1.07
CA THR A 39 -7.96 12.94 0.53
C THR A 39 -6.77 12.96 -0.44
N ILE A 40 -5.68 12.25 -0.12
CA ILE A 40 -4.53 12.05 -1.02
C ILE A 40 -4.97 11.34 -2.30
N ALA A 41 -5.75 10.27 -2.20
CA ALA A 41 -6.24 9.53 -3.35
C ALA A 41 -7.11 10.42 -4.26
N ALA A 42 -8.05 11.16 -3.69
CA ALA A 42 -8.88 12.12 -4.42
C ALA A 42 -8.03 13.21 -5.10
N ALA A 43 -7.07 13.81 -4.40
CA ALA A 43 -6.19 14.82 -4.98
C ALA A 43 -5.32 14.26 -6.12
N THR A 44 -4.85 13.01 -5.98
CA THR A 44 -4.10 12.31 -7.03
C THR A 44 -4.96 12.08 -8.27
N VAL A 45 -6.22 11.67 -8.09
CA VAL A 45 -7.18 11.50 -9.20
C VAL A 45 -7.40 12.83 -9.93
N VAL A 46 -7.56 13.94 -9.21
CA VAL A 46 -7.68 15.28 -9.80
C VAL A 46 -6.43 15.64 -10.61
N ILE A 47 -5.23 15.35 -10.11
CA ILE A 47 -3.99 15.57 -10.87
C ILE A 47 -3.97 14.71 -12.14
N PHE A 48 -4.36 13.44 -12.07
CA PHE A 48 -4.43 12.59 -13.25
C PHE A 48 -5.40 13.15 -14.30
N MET A 49 -6.56 13.64 -13.88
CA MET A 49 -7.52 14.30 -14.76
C MET A 49 -6.92 15.54 -15.42
N ILE A 50 -6.33 16.46 -14.65
CA ILE A 50 -5.71 17.68 -15.18
C ILE A 50 -4.56 17.33 -16.16
N ALA A 51 -3.70 16.38 -15.78
CA ALA A 51 -2.60 15.95 -16.62
C ALA A 51 -3.07 15.30 -17.93
N SER A 52 -4.23 14.63 -17.93
CA SER A 52 -4.82 14.07 -19.14
C SER A 52 -5.28 15.15 -20.13
N MET A 53 -5.73 16.31 -19.63
CA MET A 53 -6.22 17.43 -20.45
C MET A 53 -5.11 18.23 -21.14
N THR A 54 -3.88 18.20 -20.63
CA THR A 54 -2.74 18.98 -21.18
C THR A 54 -2.06 18.33 -22.39
N GLY A 55 -2.55 17.18 -22.86
CA GLY A 55 -1.99 16.45 -24.02
C GLY A 55 -0.65 15.74 -23.77
N LYS A 56 0.02 16.00 -22.63
CA LYS A 56 1.24 15.29 -22.18
C LYS A 56 0.96 14.55 -20.86
N GLY A 57 0.01 13.62 -20.92
CA GLY A 57 -0.41 12.82 -19.77
C GLY A 57 0.75 12.11 -19.07
N ILE A 58 0.56 11.78 -17.79
CA ILE A 58 1.57 11.13 -16.95
C ILE A 58 2.06 9.81 -17.58
N PHE A 59 1.15 9.06 -18.18
CA PHE A 59 1.49 7.81 -18.88
C PHE A 59 2.40 8.01 -20.10
N ALA A 60 2.27 9.12 -20.82
CA ALA A 60 3.16 9.41 -21.95
C ALA A 60 4.60 9.69 -21.49
N GLN A 61 4.76 10.47 -20.40
CA GLN A 61 6.07 10.72 -19.79
C GLN A 61 6.71 9.42 -19.29
N ILE A 62 5.91 8.52 -18.71
CA ILE A 62 6.38 7.21 -18.25
C ILE A 62 6.80 6.36 -19.44
N LYS A 63 6.01 6.29 -20.51
CA LYS A 63 6.33 5.47 -21.69
C LYS A 63 7.65 5.86 -22.35
N GLU A 64 7.92 7.16 -22.47
CA GLU A 64 9.20 7.65 -22.99
C GLU A 64 10.37 7.23 -22.11
N LEU A 65 10.25 7.36 -20.78
CA LEU A 65 11.26 6.88 -19.84
C LEU A 65 11.46 5.36 -19.92
N VAL A 66 10.37 4.60 -20.05
CA VAL A 66 10.40 3.15 -20.22
C VAL A 66 11.14 2.75 -21.48
N ASP A 67 10.87 3.42 -22.61
CA ASP A 67 11.53 3.14 -23.88
C ASP A 67 13.05 3.37 -23.79
N VAL A 68 13.47 4.45 -23.13
CA VAL A 68 14.90 4.74 -22.88
C VAL A 68 15.52 3.67 -21.97
N MET A 69 14.91 3.41 -20.80
CA MET A 69 15.45 2.44 -19.84
C MET A 69 15.51 1.02 -20.41
N ALA A 70 14.49 0.59 -21.15
CA ALA A 70 14.44 -0.73 -21.76
C ALA A 70 15.55 -0.91 -22.80
N LYS A 71 15.82 0.14 -23.59
CA LYS A 71 16.90 0.12 -24.58
C LYS A 71 18.28 0.08 -23.90
N ASP A 72 18.49 0.90 -22.89
CA ASP A 72 19.76 0.94 -22.15
C ASP A 72 20.07 -0.41 -21.47
N LEU A 73 19.05 -1.09 -20.92
CA LEU A 73 19.21 -2.42 -20.33
C LEU A 73 19.43 -3.51 -21.38
N ALA A 74 18.72 -3.46 -22.52
CA ALA A 74 18.87 -4.45 -23.59
C ALA A 74 20.26 -4.43 -24.23
N GLN A 75 20.88 -3.25 -24.29
CA GLN A 75 22.23 -3.03 -24.81
C GLN A 75 23.34 -3.30 -23.79
N ASN A 76 23.00 -3.50 -22.51
CA ASN A 76 23.99 -3.71 -21.46
C ASN A 76 24.47 -5.18 -21.43
N PRO A 77 25.74 -5.46 -21.73
CA PRO A 77 26.26 -6.83 -21.76
C PRO A 77 26.22 -7.53 -20.39
N MET A 78 26.36 -6.79 -19.28
CA MET A 78 26.25 -7.38 -17.94
C MET A 78 24.84 -7.89 -17.65
N VAL A 79 23.83 -7.22 -18.20
CA VAL A 79 22.42 -7.64 -18.04
C VAL A 79 22.16 -8.87 -18.92
N ALA A 80 22.70 -8.89 -20.14
CA ALA A 80 22.59 -10.05 -21.02
C ALA A 80 23.21 -11.30 -20.39
N ASP A 81 24.37 -11.17 -19.75
CA ASP A 81 25.05 -12.29 -19.09
C ASP A 81 24.33 -12.72 -17.79
N ALA A 82 23.85 -11.77 -16.98
CA ALA A 82 23.20 -12.06 -15.71
C ALA A 82 21.85 -12.79 -15.85
N PHE A 83 21.14 -12.56 -16.96
CA PHE A 83 19.84 -13.19 -17.24
C PHE A 83 19.93 -14.30 -18.30
N ASP A 84 21.13 -14.69 -18.72
CA ASP A 84 21.37 -15.66 -19.79
C ASP A 84 20.63 -15.31 -21.10
N LEU A 85 20.54 -14.01 -21.39
CA LEU A 85 19.84 -13.47 -22.55
C LEU A 85 20.79 -13.30 -23.75
N ALA A 86 22.07 -13.68 -23.63
CA ALA A 86 23.09 -13.47 -24.66
C ALA A 86 22.70 -13.99 -26.06
N ALA A 87 21.89 -15.06 -26.12
CA ALA A 87 21.37 -15.64 -27.36
C ALA A 87 20.10 -14.95 -27.92
N VAL A 88 19.43 -14.14 -27.10
CA VAL A 88 18.20 -13.40 -27.46
C VAL A 88 18.57 -12.14 -28.24
N GLY A 89 17.85 -11.83 -29.32
CA GLY A 89 18.09 -10.63 -30.12
C GLY A 89 17.82 -9.34 -29.34
N GLU A 90 18.55 -8.26 -29.65
CA GLU A 90 18.42 -6.96 -28.96
C GLU A 90 16.98 -6.41 -28.98
N ALA A 91 16.28 -6.57 -30.10
CA ALA A 91 14.89 -6.14 -30.25
C ALA A 91 13.94 -6.89 -29.29
N GLU A 92 14.13 -8.20 -29.15
CA GLU A 92 13.33 -9.06 -28.29
C GLU A 92 13.64 -8.80 -26.80
N ARG A 93 14.92 -8.59 -26.44
CA ARG A 93 15.30 -8.14 -25.08
C ARG A 93 14.65 -6.79 -24.74
N THR A 94 14.67 -5.85 -25.68
CA THR A 94 14.07 -4.53 -25.50
C THR A 94 12.57 -4.64 -25.24
N GLU A 95 11.86 -5.46 -26.02
CA GLU A 95 10.43 -5.70 -25.82
C GLU A 95 10.14 -6.37 -24.46
N MET A 96 10.97 -7.34 -24.06
CA MET A 96 10.86 -7.99 -22.76
C MET A 96 10.97 -6.98 -21.61
N PHE A 97 11.96 -6.08 -21.65
CA PHE A 97 12.12 -5.02 -20.65
C PHE A 97 10.97 -4.02 -20.69
N LYS A 98 10.48 -3.62 -21.88
CA LYS A 98 9.30 -2.76 -22.01
C LYS A 98 8.07 -3.37 -21.34
N ASN A 99 7.81 -4.67 -21.55
CA ASN A 99 6.68 -5.37 -20.94
C ASN A 99 6.81 -5.45 -19.40
N LEU A 100 8.02 -5.69 -18.90
CA LEU A 100 8.35 -5.67 -17.47
C LEU A 100 8.06 -4.30 -16.84
N TYR A 101 8.52 -3.23 -17.48
CA TYR A 101 8.27 -1.87 -17.01
C TYR A 101 6.80 -1.50 -17.10
N ASN A 102 6.12 -1.78 -18.22
CA ASN A 102 4.69 -1.51 -18.38
C ASN A 102 3.86 -2.18 -17.28
N SER A 103 4.17 -3.44 -16.94
CA SER A 103 3.53 -4.17 -15.84
C SER A 103 3.81 -3.54 -14.48
N THR A 104 5.03 -3.03 -14.26
CA THR A 104 5.41 -2.34 -13.02
C THR A 104 4.70 -1.00 -12.86
N PHE A 105 4.58 -0.23 -13.94
CA PHE A 105 3.88 1.06 -13.92
C PHE A 105 2.36 0.91 -13.88
N ALA A 106 1.82 -0.24 -14.31
CA ALA A 106 0.39 -0.52 -14.20
C ALA A 106 -0.12 -0.49 -12.74
N VAL A 107 0.71 -0.90 -11.76
CA VAL A 107 0.36 -0.87 -10.33
C VAL A 107 0.71 0.44 -9.61
N MET A 108 1.18 1.45 -10.35
CA MET A 108 1.58 2.73 -9.79
C MET A 108 0.48 3.42 -8.95
N PRO A 109 -0.80 3.45 -9.37
CA PRO A 109 -1.86 4.05 -8.56
C PRO A 109 -1.97 3.42 -7.17
N ALA A 110 -1.95 2.09 -7.08
CA ALA A 110 -1.95 1.37 -5.81
C ALA A 110 -0.71 1.68 -4.97
N CYS A 111 0.48 1.74 -5.57
CA CYS A 111 1.71 2.15 -4.88
C CYS A 111 1.60 3.56 -4.28
N ILE A 112 1.03 4.53 -5.01
CA ILE A 112 0.80 5.90 -4.54
C ILE A 112 -0.16 5.89 -3.34
N MET A 113 -1.24 5.11 -3.39
CA MET A 113 -2.19 4.99 -2.28
C MET A 113 -1.56 4.35 -1.03
N ILE A 114 -0.77 3.28 -1.21
CA ILE A 114 -0.04 2.63 -0.12
C ILE A 114 0.95 3.61 0.51
N LEU A 115 1.73 4.32 -0.31
CA LEU A 115 2.68 5.32 0.17
C LEU A 115 1.96 6.44 0.93
N GLY A 116 0.85 6.95 0.39
CA GLY A 116 0.01 7.95 1.05
C GLY A 116 -0.51 7.49 2.42
N MET A 117 -0.90 6.22 2.54
CA MET A 117 -1.33 5.62 3.80
C MET A 117 -0.18 5.50 4.81
N VAL A 118 1.00 5.04 4.38
CA VAL A 118 2.18 4.90 5.23
C VAL A 118 2.67 6.26 5.72
N VAL A 119 2.77 7.24 4.83
CA VAL A 119 3.16 8.62 5.18
C VAL A 119 2.14 9.22 6.14
N SER A 120 0.85 9.12 5.85
CA SER A 120 -0.22 9.58 6.75
C SER A 120 -0.11 8.93 8.14
N TYR A 121 0.18 7.62 8.21
CA TYR A 121 0.37 6.92 9.48
C TYR A 121 1.55 7.49 10.29
N ILE A 122 2.70 7.73 9.64
CA ILE A 122 3.90 8.29 10.27
C ILE A 122 3.63 9.74 10.72
N GLU A 123 3.06 10.56 9.85
CA GLU A 123 2.76 11.97 10.14
C GLU A 123 1.77 12.12 11.28
N TYR A 124 0.75 11.26 11.37
CA TYR A 124 -0.15 11.24 12.53
C TYR A 124 0.63 11.11 13.85
N ILE A 125 1.59 10.18 13.91
CA ILE A 125 2.41 9.97 15.12
C ILE A 125 3.21 11.23 15.47
N ILE A 126 3.79 11.89 14.47
CA ILE A 126 4.57 13.13 14.63
C ILE A 126 3.67 14.27 15.10
N ILE A 127 2.56 14.52 14.40
CA ILE A 127 1.60 15.59 14.69
C ILE A 127 0.99 15.41 16.09
N ALA A 128 0.53 14.19 16.42
CA ALA A 128 -0.02 13.88 17.73
C ALA A 128 1.00 14.08 18.86
N LYS A 129 2.28 13.76 18.63
CA LYS A 129 3.37 13.99 19.60
C LYS A 129 3.64 15.49 19.81
N ILE A 130 3.60 16.29 18.75
CA ILE A 130 3.82 17.75 18.83
C ILE A 130 2.63 18.41 19.55
N MET A 131 1.40 18.08 19.15
CA MET A 131 0.17 18.65 19.71
C MET A 131 -0.10 18.18 21.14
N GLY A 132 0.29 16.95 21.46
CA GLY A 132 0.18 16.35 22.79
C GLY A 132 0.96 17.11 23.88
N ARG A 133 1.84 18.04 23.51
CA ARG A 133 2.52 18.94 24.46
C ARG A 133 1.61 20.05 24.99
N ARG A 134 0.54 20.40 24.27
CA ARG A 134 -0.34 21.54 24.58
C ARG A 134 -1.80 21.15 24.81
N THR A 135 -2.21 19.98 24.31
CA THR A 135 -3.61 19.53 24.34
C THR A 135 -3.68 18.03 24.58
N GLN A 136 -4.79 17.54 25.15
CA GLN A 136 -5.04 16.10 25.25
C GLN A 136 -5.31 15.56 23.84
N VAL A 137 -4.46 14.64 23.39
CA VAL A 137 -4.52 14.05 22.05
C VAL A 137 -4.53 12.53 22.16
N SER A 138 -5.42 11.88 21.40
CA SER A 138 -5.43 10.42 21.28
C SER A 138 -4.12 9.96 20.62
N LYS A 139 -3.37 9.11 21.32
CA LYS A 139 -2.12 8.56 20.78
C LYS A 139 -2.43 7.40 19.84
N MET A 140 -1.61 7.23 18.81
CA MET A 140 -1.71 6.07 17.92
C MET A 140 -1.61 4.77 18.73
N PRO A 141 -2.57 3.84 18.61
CA PRO A 141 -2.48 2.53 19.25
C PRO A 141 -1.28 1.73 18.73
N LYS A 142 -0.90 0.69 19.46
CA LYS A 142 0.19 -0.18 19.01
C LYS A 142 -0.25 -0.96 17.78
N LEU A 143 0.66 -1.24 16.85
CA LEU A 143 0.35 -1.98 15.62
C LEU A 143 -0.31 -3.35 15.87
N ARG A 144 -0.02 -4.01 17.00
CA ARG A 144 -0.69 -5.26 17.41
C ARG A 144 -2.19 -5.14 17.71
N GLU A 145 -2.67 -3.92 17.96
CA GLU A 145 -4.08 -3.60 18.23
C GLU A 145 -4.78 -3.08 16.97
N PHE A 146 -4.04 -2.86 15.88
CA PHE A 146 -4.60 -2.49 14.59
C PHE A 146 -5.61 -3.53 14.12
N SER A 147 -6.79 -3.09 13.69
CA SER A 147 -7.71 -3.94 12.96
C SER A 147 -8.44 -3.14 11.91
N TRP A 148 -8.56 -3.70 10.72
CA TRP A 148 -9.53 -3.20 9.74
C TRP A 148 -10.96 -3.30 10.29
N PRO A 149 -11.87 -2.41 9.84
CA PRO A 149 -13.28 -2.47 10.23
C PRO A 149 -13.92 -3.74 9.68
N ASN A 150 -14.92 -4.28 10.38
CA ASN A 150 -15.57 -5.56 10.04
C ASN A 150 -16.12 -5.64 8.60
N GLY A 151 -16.48 -4.50 8.00
CA GLY A 151 -16.95 -4.43 6.61
C GLY A 151 -15.84 -4.42 5.55
N ALA A 152 -14.56 -4.34 5.93
CA ALA A 152 -13.46 -4.21 4.98
C ALA A 152 -13.32 -5.44 4.06
N PHE A 153 -13.59 -6.65 4.57
CA PHE A 153 -13.59 -7.85 3.74
C PHE A 153 -14.63 -7.76 2.61
N MET A 154 -15.87 -7.37 2.95
CA MET A 154 -16.94 -7.20 1.97
C MET A 154 -16.64 -6.07 0.99
N ALA A 155 -16.08 -4.95 1.46
CA ALA A 155 -15.68 -3.85 0.59
C ALA A 155 -14.63 -4.29 -0.46
N VAL A 156 -13.64 -5.07 -0.03
CA VAL A 156 -12.64 -5.66 -0.90
C VAL A 156 -13.25 -6.63 -1.91
N MET A 157 -14.12 -7.54 -1.47
CA MET A 157 -14.81 -8.46 -2.38
C MET A 157 -15.64 -7.69 -3.42
N GLY A 158 -16.30 -6.61 -3.00
CA GLY A 158 -16.97 -5.68 -3.91
C GLY A 158 -16.00 -5.05 -4.92
N MET A 159 -14.81 -4.60 -4.50
CA MET A 159 -13.79 -4.06 -5.40
C MET A 159 -13.31 -5.09 -6.43
N TYR A 160 -13.12 -6.35 -6.04
CA TYR A 160 -12.78 -7.43 -6.97
C TYR A 160 -13.89 -7.71 -7.97
N LEU A 161 -15.14 -7.75 -7.51
CA LEU A 161 -16.30 -7.96 -8.38
C LEU A 161 -16.46 -6.82 -9.39
N ILE A 162 -16.33 -5.57 -8.94
CA ILE A 162 -16.34 -4.39 -9.83
C ILE A 162 -15.17 -4.45 -10.81
N SER A 163 -13.96 -4.76 -10.34
CA SER A 163 -12.78 -4.90 -11.18
C SER A 163 -12.98 -5.96 -12.27
N TRP A 164 -13.53 -7.12 -11.90
CA TRP A 164 -13.85 -8.19 -12.86
C TRP A 164 -14.87 -7.73 -13.92
N ILE A 165 -15.96 -7.06 -13.52
CA ILE A 165 -16.95 -6.51 -14.45
C ILE A 165 -16.31 -5.50 -15.39
N LEU A 166 -15.49 -4.58 -14.87
CA LEU A 166 -14.83 -3.55 -15.67
C LEU A 166 -13.84 -4.14 -16.68
N THR A 167 -13.12 -5.20 -16.33
CA THR A 167 -12.25 -5.90 -17.29
C THR A 167 -13.04 -6.50 -18.45
N GLN A 168 -14.28 -6.97 -18.24
CA GLN A 168 -15.14 -7.48 -19.33
C GLN A 168 -15.58 -6.39 -20.33
N THR A 169 -15.53 -5.11 -19.93
CA THR A 169 -15.93 -4.01 -20.83
C THR A 169 -14.89 -3.69 -21.91
N GLY A 170 -13.66 -4.18 -21.76
CA GLY A 170 -12.54 -3.86 -22.67
C GLY A 170 -12.08 -2.40 -22.65
N VAL A 171 -12.67 -1.55 -21.78
CA VAL A 171 -12.36 -0.10 -21.70
C VAL A 171 -10.99 0.16 -21.05
N PHE A 172 -10.57 -0.73 -20.15
CA PHE A 172 -9.29 -0.63 -19.46
C PHE A 172 -8.32 -1.66 -20.02
N GLY A 173 -7.03 -1.31 -20.10
CA GLY A 173 -6.00 -2.25 -20.52
C GLY A 173 -6.07 -3.54 -19.70
N ASP A 174 -5.93 -4.68 -20.38
CA ASP A 174 -6.14 -6.01 -19.79
C ASP A 174 -5.47 -6.11 -18.42
N ASN A 175 -6.27 -6.40 -17.40
CA ASN A 175 -5.86 -6.63 -16.01
C ASN A 175 -5.32 -5.44 -15.20
N MET A 176 -5.22 -4.21 -15.74
CA MET A 176 -4.66 -3.08 -14.97
C MET A 176 -5.42 -2.77 -13.67
N ILE A 177 -6.76 -2.77 -13.70
CA ILE A 177 -7.58 -2.54 -12.49
C ILE A 177 -7.38 -3.70 -11.51
N TYR A 178 -7.38 -4.94 -12.01
CA TYR A 178 -7.19 -6.13 -11.21
C TYR A 178 -5.86 -6.10 -10.45
N MET A 179 -4.75 -5.76 -11.13
CA MET A 179 -3.43 -5.68 -10.50
C MET A 179 -3.37 -4.64 -9.37
N ASN A 180 -4.05 -3.49 -9.51
CA ASN A 180 -4.09 -2.48 -8.45
C ASN A 180 -4.92 -2.94 -7.25
N VAL A 181 -6.09 -3.55 -7.50
CA VAL A 181 -6.94 -4.10 -6.43
C VAL A 181 -6.21 -5.21 -5.69
N ASP A 182 -5.53 -6.10 -6.43
CA ASP A 182 -4.72 -7.18 -5.86
C ASP A 182 -3.57 -6.66 -5.01
N LEU A 183 -2.83 -5.65 -5.47
CA LEU A 183 -1.75 -5.07 -4.68
C LEU A 183 -2.26 -4.42 -3.38
N LEU A 184 -3.36 -3.65 -3.45
CA LEU A 184 -3.98 -3.04 -2.27
C LEU A 184 -4.48 -4.11 -1.30
N PHE A 185 -5.13 -5.16 -1.80
CA PHE A 185 -5.58 -6.31 -1.04
C PHE A 185 -4.43 -6.97 -0.29
N ASN A 186 -3.39 -7.37 -1.03
CA ASN A 186 -2.20 -8.00 -0.46
C ASN A 186 -1.59 -7.15 0.65
N PHE A 187 -1.46 -5.84 0.43
CA PHE A 187 -0.95 -4.92 1.44
C PHE A 187 -1.84 -4.84 2.69
N VAL A 188 -3.12 -4.54 2.52
CA VAL A 188 -4.11 -4.37 3.60
C VAL A 188 -4.17 -5.61 4.50
N PHE A 189 -4.29 -6.80 3.91
CA PHE A 189 -4.40 -8.04 4.68
C PHE A 189 -3.08 -8.50 5.27
N SER A 190 -1.96 -8.26 4.58
CA SER A 190 -0.65 -8.57 5.18
C SER A 190 -0.36 -7.68 6.40
N VAL A 191 -0.75 -6.40 6.38
CA VAL A 191 -0.63 -5.52 7.56
C VAL A 191 -1.51 -6.01 8.72
N GLN A 192 -2.73 -6.48 8.44
CA GLN A 192 -3.58 -7.14 9.44
C GLN A 192 -2.90 -8.41 9.98
N GLY A 193 -2.30 -9.23 9.12
CA GLY A 193 -1.53 -10.42 9.51
C GLY A 193 -0.38 -10.10 10.44
N VAL A 194 0.41 -9.06 10.13
CA VAL A 194 1.48 -8.57 10.99
C VAL A 194 0.94 -8.19 12.37
N SER A 195 -0.20 -7.49 12.42
CA SER A 195 -0.87 -7.15 13.69
C SER A 195 -1.18 -8.40 14.53
N VAL A 196 -1.69 -9.47 13.90
CA VAL A 196 -2.00 -10.74 14.58
C VAL A 196 -0.73 -11.43 15.09
N VAL A 197 0.32 -11.49 14.28
CA VAL A 197 1.62 -12.07 14.68
C VAL A 197 2.20 -11.34 15.89
N LEU A 198 2.17 -10.01 15.88
CA LEU A 198 2.63 -9.20 17.01
C LEU A 198 1.77 -9.39 18.26
N MET A 199 0.45 -9.54 18.11
CA MET A 199 -0.45 -9.87 19.22
C MET A 199 -0.12 -11.25 19.81
N PHE A 200 0.10 -12.25 18.96
CA PHE A 200 0.46 -13.60 19.37
C PHE A 200 1.79 -13.63 20.13
N CYS A 201 2.81 -12.94 19.61
CA CYS A 201 4.11 -12.79 20.28
C CYS A 201 3.94 -12.14 21.67
N HIS A 202 3.13 -11.09 21.76
CA HIS A 202 2.85 -10.44 23.04
C HIS A 202 2.15 -11.36 24.04
N MET A 203 1.15 -12.13 23.61
CA MET A 203 0.45 -13.10 24.46
C MET A 203 1.42 -14.19 24.97
N LYS A 204 2.34 -14.64 24.12
CA LYS A 204 3.38 -15.62 24.47
C LYS A 204 4.55 -15.03 25.26
N ARG A 205 4.48 -13.73 25.65
CA ARG A 205 5.54 -13.00 26.35
C ARG A 205 6.89 -12.99 25.61
N ILE A 206 6.86 -13.10 24.28
CA ILE A 206 8.04 -12.97 23.43
C ILE A 206 8.50 -11.49 23.47
N PRO A 207 9.80 -11.20 23.64
CA PRO A 207 10.33 -9.84 23.59
C PRO A 207 9.91 -9.08 22.32
N LYS A 208 9.54 -7.81 22.49
CA LYS A 208 9.04 -6.97 21.37
C LYS A 208 9.98 -6.93 20.16
N PRO A 209 11.32 -6.78 20.32
CA PRO A 209 12.23 -6.75 19.17
C PRO A 209 12.15 -8.04 18.35
N ILE A 210 12.08 -9.19 19.03
CA ILE A 210 11.99 -10.51 18.38
C ILE A 210 10.69 -10.62 17.59
N GLY A 211 9.56 -10.21 18.16
CA GLY A 211 8.28 -10.21 17.45
C GLY A 211 8.29 -9.33 16.19
N VAL A 212 8.96 -8.18 16.23
CA VAL A 212 9.13 -7.30 15.07
C VAL A 212 10.03 -7.93 14.00
N VAL A 213 11.15 -8.54 14.41
CA VAL A 213 12.06 -9.25 13.49
C VAL A 213 11.32 -10.39 12.79
N ILE A 214 10.53 -11.20 13.52
CA ILE A 214 9.72 -12.28 12.94
C ILE A 214 8.75 -11.71 11.89
N ALA A 215 8.02 -10.63 12.22
CA ALA A 215 7.09 -10.02 11.28
C ALA A 215 7.78 -9.49 10.01
N ILE A 216 8.96 -8.89 10.14
CA ILE A 216 9.76 -8.41 8.99
C ILE A 216 10.23 -9.59 8.13
N VAL A 217 10.79 -10.64 8.75
CA VAL A 217 11.26 -11.83 8.03
C VAL A 217 10.09 -12.49 7.29
N MET A 218 8.93 -12.64 7.94
CA MET A 218 7.73 -13.16 7.28
C MET A 218 7.30 -12.28 6.11
N TRP A 219 7.34 -10.96 6.23
CA TRP A 219 6.97 -10.06 5.14
C TRP A 219 7.90 -10.17 3.92
N MET A 220 9.20 -10.38 4.14
CA MET A 220 10.21 -10.42 3.07
C MET A 220 10.22 -11.74 2.30
N ILE A 221 9.84 -12.84 2.95
CA ILE A 221 9.81 -14.17 2.30
C ILE A 221 8.43 -14.40 1.68
N TYR A 222 8.39 -14.92 0.44
CA TYR A 222 7.13 -15.20 -0.27
C TYR A 222 6.14 -16.04 0.55
N LEU A 223 6.59 -17.18 1.09
CA LEU A 223 5.78 -18.04 1.95
C LEU A 223 5.32 -17.33 3.22
N GLY A 224 6.19 -16.54 3.85
CA GLY A 224 5.84 -15.78 5.06
C GLY A 224 4.74 -14.75 4.79
N ARG A 225 4.81 -14.06 3.65
CA ARG A 225 3.81 -13.07 3.23
C ARG A 225 2.47 -13.73 2.93
N LEU A 226 2.46 -14.91 2.31
CA LEU A 226 1.23 -15.70 2.13
C LEU A 226 0.60 -16.06 3.48
N VAL A 227 1.40 -16.49 4.46
CA VAL A 227 0.91 -16.77 5.82
C VAL A 227 0.33 -15.51 6.46
N LEU A 228 1.02 -14.36 6.36
CA LEU A 228 0.51 -13.08 6.88
C LEU A 228 -0.83 -12.71 6.25
N LEU A 229 -0.95 -12.82 4.94
CA LEU A 229 -2.19 -12.54 4.22
C LEU A 229 -3.34 -13.42 4.71
N MET A 230 -3.12 -14.74 4.77
CA MET A 230 -4.12 -15.71 5.22
C MET A 230 -4.55 -15.45 6.67
N VAL A 231 -3.58 -15.25 7.57
CA VAL A 231 -3.85 -14.95 8.98
C VAL A 231 -4.59 -13.62 9.13
N GLY A 232 -4.23 -12.61 8.34
CA GLY A 232 -4.91 -11.32 8.33
C GLY A 232 -6.37 -11.43 7.88
N MET A 233 -6.63 -12.20 6.81
CA MET A 233 -7.99 -12.48 6.35
C MET A 233 -8.80 -13.22 7.40
N PHE A 234 -8.25 -14.28 7.98
CA PHE A 234 -8.92 -15.06 9.00
C PHE A 234 -9.23 -14.25 10.26
N ASP A 235 -8.33 -13.36 10.67
CA ASP A 235 -8.58 -12.47 11.81
C ASP A 235 -9.74 -11.53 11.53
N LEU A 236 -9.86 -10.99 10.32
CA LEU A 236 -10.96 -10.10 9.94
C LEU A 236 -12.31 -10.84 9.88
N ILE A 237 -12.33 -12.07 9.37
CA ILE A 237 -13.55 -12.89 9.24
C ILE A 237 -13.99 -13.45 10.59
N PHE A 238 -13.06 -13.99 11.38
CA PHE A 238 -13.36 -14.77 12.58
C PHE A 238 -13.09 -14.05 13.91
N GLY A 239 -12.51 -12.83 13.86
CA GLY A 239 -12.19 -12.03 15.04
C GLY A 239 -11.17 -12.69 15.96
N ILE A 240 -10.08 -13.23 15.41
CA ILE A 240 -9.09 -14.05 16.15
C ILE A 240 -8.48 -13.28 17.31
N LYS A 241 -8.07 -12.02 17.10
CA LYS A 241 -7.49 -11.17 18.15
C LYS A 241 -8.43 -10.91 19.32
N GLY A 242 -9.73 -10.74 19.07
CA GLY A 242 -10.73 -10.57 20.13
C GLY A 242 -10.81 -11.80 21.05
N LYS A 243 -10.77 -13.00 20.46
CA LYS A 243 -10.75 -14.27 21.21
C LYS A 243 -9.44 -14.46 22.00
N ILE A 244 -8.32 -14.01 21.45
CA ILE A 244 -7.01 -14.05 22.10
C ILE A 244 -6.98 -13.13 23.34
N GLN A 245 -7.45 -11.89 23.21
CA GLN A 245 -7.48 -10.93 24.31
C GLN A 245 -8.39 -11.38 25.46
N GLY A 246 -9.57 -11.94 25.14
CA GLY A 246 -10.49 -12.47 26.15
C GLY A 246 -9.92 -13.63 26.99
N ARG A 247 -9.01 -14.44 26.43
CA ARG A 247 -8.32 -15.51 27.16
C ARG A 247 -7.16 -15.00 28.02
N SER A 248 -6.47 -13.94 27.59
CA SER A 248 -5.38 -13.33 28.36
C SER A 248 -5.87 -12.55 29.59
N ALA A 249 -7.12 -12.07 29.61
CA ALA A 249 -7.71 -11.36 30.75
C ALA A 249 -8.23 -12.30 31.86
N ARG A 250 -8.32 -13.62 31.58
CA ARG A 250 -8.77 -14.66 32.52
C ARG A 250 -7.62 -15.45 33.18
N ARG A 251 -6.36 -15.08 32.91
CA ARG A 251 -5.15 -15.65 33.52
C ARG A 251 -4.37 -14.56 34.20
#